data_AF-A0A521N1R7-F1
#
_entry.id   AF-A0A521N1R7-F1
#
_cell.length_a   1.000
_cell.length_b   1.000
_cell.length_c   1.000
_cell.angle_alpha   90.00
_cell.angle_beta   90.00
_cell.angle_gamma   90.00
#
_symmetry.space_group_name_H-M   'P 1'
#
loop_
_entity.id
_entity.type
_entity.pdbx_description
1 polymer ?
#
loop_
_entity_poly.entity_id
_entity_poly.type
_entity_poly.pdbx_seq_one_letter_code
_entity_poly.pdbx_strand_id
1 'polypeptide(L)'
;MHTELNGKPERVIVFLIDGLHWKAPGKLFMPVFKQLIEQGTYIEKSYMIVPHHPTVGEYGRIHTSSFPNPVLQEGTLFINPANKMLQEMFAPAGTTAFIANTQAYVSVSRGFDINIHEPALSDEEVVNRSMELLQQQEIRYSRIHLQTPGNEGRYLSATSPDQPYYRNIWGEGSPYVTAVEQADRLLGKLIDELKKTGKWESTLLVVTSDHGQSEQGWHPMIDEDSVMTPLVFVGPTVAKNRVLPYFEHTDLSPTITGLMGIKPPNTGGGAGVFVKEVLSATDAAGFTHPRYIQTLNRQLNAYNALRARIMIAGEKDVYFSSLISYLENELLTPEPFYHHDRFLEWERAGNTQHLIKVNDQILEQMRDELTKLEKTNG
;
A
#
# COMPACT_ATOMS: atom_id res chain seq x y z
N MET A 1 -4.73 22.07 -26.10
CA MET A 1 -4.71 20.93 -27.06
C MET A 1 -4.99 19.68 -26.25
N HIS A 2 -6.20 19.12 -26.37
CA HIS A 2 -6.52 17.81 -25.83
C HIS A 2 -5.92 16.77 -26.78
N THR A 3 -4.86 16.09 -26.37
CA THR A 3 -4.46 14.83 -27.00
C THR A 3 -5.50 13.79 -26.64
N GLU A 4 -6.39 13.49 -27.59
CA GLU A 4 -7.26 12.31 -27.52
C GLU A 4 -6.39 11.06 -27.42
N LEU A 5 -6.36 10.43 -26.26
CA LEU A 5 -5.78 9.11 -26.05
C LEU A 5 -6.67 8.07 -26.76
N ASN A 6 -6.50 7.91 -28.07
CA ASN A 6 -6.97 6.73 -28.80
C ASN A 6 -6.21 5.51 -28.24
N GLY A 7 -6.87 4.69 -27.42
CA GLY A 7 -6.26 3.51 -26.78
C GLY A 7 -6.41 3.43 -25.26
N LYS A 8 -7.43 4.06 -24.65
CA LYS A 8 -7.72 3.87 -23.22
C LYS A 8 -8.12 2.42 -22.92
N PRO A 9 -7.76 1.87 -21.75
CA PRO A 9 -8.22 0.54 -21.36
C PRO A 9 -9.75 0.48 -21.23
N GLU A 10 -10.31 -0.67 -21.56
CA GLU A 10 -11.71 -1.00 -21.35
C GLU A 10 -11.99 -1.51 -19.95
N ARG A 11 -11.00 -2.02 -19.23
CA ARG A 11 -11.18 -2.49 -17.87
C ARG A 11 -9.88 -2.42 -17.10
N VAL A 12 -10.02 -2.40 -15.79
CA VAL A 12 -8.89 -2.42 -14.86
C VAL A 12 -9.02 -3.64 -13.96
N ILE A 13 -7.93 -4.36 -13.78
CA ILE A 13 -7.80 -5.43 -12.79
C ILE A 13 -6.63 -5.08 -11.89
N VAL A 14 -6.90 -4.90 -10.60
CA VAL A 14 -5.88 -4.79 -9.56
C VAL A 14 -5.77 -6.15 -8.88
N PHE A 15 -4.69 -6.86 -9.15
CA PHE A 15 -4.37 -8.17 -8.58
C PHE A 15 -3.40 -7.99 -7.43
N LEU A 16 -3.86 -8.22 -6.20
CA LEU A 16 -3.07 -8.12 -4.99
C LEU A 16 -2.63 -9.49 -4.49
N ILE A 17 -1.35 -9.59 -4.21
CA ILE A 17 -0.72 -10.72 -3.51
C ILE A 17 -0.40 -10.21 -2.10
N ASP A 18 -1.18 -10.60 -1.08
CA ASP A 18 -1.03 -10.12 0.31
C ASP A 18 0.40 -10.34 0.83
N GLY A 19 1.03 -9.31 1.41
CA GLY A 19 2.41 -9.40 1.90
C GLY A 19 3.47 -9.73 0.85
N LEU A 20 3.41 -9.19 -0.37
CA LEU A 20 4.43 -9.43 -1.39
C LEU A 20 5.69 -8.59 -1.12
N HIS A 21 6.79 -9.25 -0.73
CA HIS A 21 8.06 -8.58 -0.51
C HIS A 21 8.61 -8.01 -1.83
N TRP A 22 9.09 -6.77 -1.82
CA TRP A 22 9.69 -6.11 -3.00
C TRP A 22 10.86 -6.87 -3.68
N LYS A 23 11.57 -7.74 -2.96
CA LYS A 23 12.66 -8.57 -3.50
C LYS A 23 12.15 -9.87 -4.14
N ALA A 24 10.89 -10.25 -3.94
CA ALA A 24 10.34 -11.52 -4.41
C ALA A 24 10.52 -11.73 -5.92
N PRO A 25 10.28 -10.75 -6.82
CA PRO A 25 10.52 -10.93 -8.25
C PRO A 25 11.97 -11.29 -8.60
N GLY A 26 12.95 -10.83 -7.81
CA GLY A 26 14.36 -11.15 -8.00
C GLY A 26 14.82 -12.45 -7.32
N LYS A 27 14.16 -12.85 -6.22
CA LYS A 27 14.56 -14.00 -5.39
C LYS A 27 13.80 -15.29 -5.69
N LEU A 28 12.57 -15.21 -6.19
CA LEU A 28 11.67 -16.36 -6.33
C LEU A 28 11.44 -16.77 -7.79
N PHE A 29 10.88 -17.97 -7.97
CA PHE A 29 10.42 -18.43 -9.27
C PHE A 29 9.04 -17.84 -9.59
N MET A 30 9.04 -16.58 -10.07
CA MET A 30 7.85 -15.85 -10.49
C MET A 30 7.88 -15.56 -12.01
N PRO A 31 7.79 -16.59 -12.88
CA PRO A 31 7.91 -16.40 -14.32
C PRO A 31 6.82 -15.50 -14.90
N VAL A 32 5.59 -15.52 -14.37
CA VAL A 32 4.49 -14.69 -14.89
C VAL A 32 4.76 -13.23 -14.56
N PHE A 33 5.06 -12.89 -13.31
CA PHE A 33 5.39 -11.53 -12.90
C PHE A 33 6.61 -11.00 -13.67
N LYS A 34 7.66 -11.81 -13.85
CA LYS A 34 8.84 -11.43 -14.66
C LYS A 34 8.47 -11.10 -16.10
N GLN A 35 7.58 -11.87 -16.71
CA GLN A 35 7.08 -11.57 -18.05
C GLN A 35 6.28 -10.27 -18.10
N LEU A 36 5.56 -9.91 -17.02
CA LEU A 36 4.84 -8.63 -16.93
C LEU A 36 5.79 -7.43 -16.81
N ILE A 37 6.94 -7.59 -16.16
CA ILE A 37 8.00 -6.54 -16.12
C ILE A 37 8.42 -6.15 -17.53
N GLU A 38 8.62 -7.13 -18.41
CA GLU A 38 9.01 -6.89 -19.80
C GLU A 38 7.87 -6.25 -20.62
N GLN A 39 6.62 -6.62 -20.32
CA GLN A 39 5.43 -6.13 -21.01
C GLN A 39 4.94 -4.77 -20.53
N GLY A 40 5.52 -4.21 -19.47
CA GLY A 40 4.95 -3.08 -18.75
C GLY A 40 5.95 -2.09 -18.17
N THR A 41 5.41 -1.25 -17.28
CA THR A 41 6.19 -0.37 -16.43
C THR A 41 6.23 -0.98 -15.04
N TYR A 42 7.42 -1.45 -14.66
CA TYR A 42 7.73 -2.02 -13.36
C TYR A 42 8.23 -0.94 -12.41
N ILE A 43 7.70 -0.94 -11.20
CA ILE A 43 8.12 -0.11 -10.09
C ILE A 43 8.86 -1.03 -9.12
N GLU A 44 10.15 -0.78 -8.92
CA GLU A 44 10.98 -1.61 -8.02
C GLU A 44 10.54 -1.51 -6.56
N LYS A 45 10.20 -0.29 -6.12
CA LYS A 45 9.81 0.02 -4.75
C LYS A 45 8.62 0.98 -4.72
N SER A 46 7.43 0.42 -4.54
CA SER A 46 6.23 1.17 -4.21
C SER A 46 6.13 1.30 -2.68
N TYR A 47 6.19 2.53 -2.17
CA TYR A 47 6.15 2.80 -0.72
C TYR A 47 4.71 3.01 -0.24
N MET A 48 4.35 2.31 0.83
CA MET A 48 3.11 2.54 1.56
C MET A 48 3.32 3.15 2.92
N ILE A 49 2.26 3.75 3.47
CA ILE A 49 2.24 4.15 4.87
C ILE A 49 2.36 2.89 5.73
N VAL A 50 2.84 3.00 6.96
CA VAL A 50 2.97 1.87 7.89
C VAL A 50 1.75 0.94 7.85
N PRO A 51 1.92 -0.39 7.69
CA PRO A 51 0.82 -1.37 7.68
C PRO A 51 0.30 -1.66 9.10
N HIS A 52 0.06 -0.60 9.87
CA HIS A 52 -0.54 -0.69 11.19
C HIS A 52 -2.05 -0.90 11.06
N HIS A 53 -2.60 -1.77 11.90
CA HIS A 53 -4.01 -2.15 11.90
C HIS A 53 -4.61 -1.94 13.30
N PRO A 54 -4.96 -0.69 13.66
CA PRO A 54 -5.70 -0.42 14.89
C PRO A 54 -7.09 -1.09 14.84
N THR A 55 -7.41 -1.90 15.85
CA THR A 55 -8.74 -2.52 16.02
C THR A 55 -9.63 -1.74 17.01
N VAL A 56 -9.12 -0.62 17.52
CA VAL A 56 -9.77 0.28 18.48
C VAL A 56 -9.54 1.74 18.05
N GLY A 57 -10.11 2.68 18.79
CA GLY A 57 -9.98 4.11 18.49
C GLY A 57 -10.81 4.55 17.29
N GLU A 58 -10.55 5.74 16.78
CA GLU A 58 -11.34 6.32 15.69
C GLU A 58 -11.18 5.54 14.38
N TYR A 59 -9.95 5.14 14.06
CA TYR A 59 -9.69 4.35 12.87
C TYR A 59 -10.39 2.98 12.93
N GLY A 60 -10.25 2.23 14.03
CA GLY A 60 -10.88 0.93 14.20
C GLY A 60 -12.42 0.97 14.23
N ARG A 61 -13.04 2.15 14.39
CA ARG A 61 -14.50 2.34 14.27
C ARG A 61 -14.97 2.41 12.82
N ILE A 62 -14.11 2.83 11.89
CA ILE A 62 -14.49 3.06 10.48
C ILE A 62 -13.81 2.08 9.51
N HIS A 63 -12.69 1.48 9.91
CA HIS A 63 -11.94 0.53 9.08
C HIS A 63 -11.63 -0.78 9.81
N THR A 64 -11.63 -1.86 9.03
CA THR A 64 -11.38 -3.26 9.43
C THR A 64 -10.06 -3.79 8.89
N SER A 65 -9.31 -2.97 8.16
CA SER A 65 -8.05 -3.29 7.49
C SER A 65 -6.94 -2.34 7.93
N SER A 66 -5.68 -2.67 7.62
CA SER A 66 -4.52 -1.80 7.87
C SER A 66 -4.59 -0.51 7.05
N PHE A 67 -3.92 0.57 7.52
CA PHE A 67 -3.92 1.89 6.87
C PHE A 67 -3.67 1.90 5.36
N PRO A 68 -2.76 1.08 4.79
CA PRO A 68 -2.51 1.08 3.35
C PRO A 68 -3.75 0.79 2.50
N ASN A 69 -4.71 0.01 3.01
CA ASN A 69 -5.89 -0.39 2.24
C ASN A 69 -6.80 0.79 1.87
N PRO A 70 -7.31 1.60 2.82
CA PRO A 70 -8.07 2.80 2.47
C PRO A 70 -7.20 3.82 1.74
N VAL A 71 -5.92 4.03 2.13
CA VAL A 71 -5.04 5.01 1.46
C VAL A 71 -4.82 4.67 -0.03
N LEU A 72 -4.62 3.39 -0.35
CA LEU A 72 -4.46 2.90 -1.72
C LEU A 72 -5.71 3.18 -2.55
N GLN A 73 -6.91 2.90 -2.02
CA GLN A 73 -8.17 3.10 -2.74
C GLN A 73 -8.60 4.56 -2.83
N GLU A 74 -8.39 5.35 -1.78
CA GLU A 74 -8.75 6.77 -1.75
C GLU A 74 -7.68 7.62 -2.46
N GLY A 75 -6.46 7.11 -2.62
CA GLY A 75 -5.36 7.83 -3.23
C GLY A 75 -4.92 9.05 -2.43
N THR A 76 -5.05 9.02 -1.10
CA THR A 76 -4.72 10.13 -0.21
C THR A 76 -4.31 9.65 1.19
N LEU A 77 -3.32 10.32 1.78
CA LEU A 77 -2.94 10.11 3.18
C LEU A 77 -3.96 10.68 4.16
N PHE A 78 -4.78 11.64 3.72
CA PHE A 78 -5.78 12.30 4.57
C PHE A 78 -7.09 11.53 4.45
N ILE A 79 -7.17 10.43 5.21
CA ILE A 79 -8.37 9.59 5.25
C ILE A 79 -9.49 10.35 5.95
N ASN A 80 -10.65 10.36 5.28
CA ASN A 80 -11.86 11.01 5.75
C ASN A 80 -13.05 10.13 5.34
N PRO A 81 -14.05 9.89 6.21
CA PRO A 81 -15.22 9.07 5.86
C PRO A 81 -15.97 9.51 4.59
N ALA A 82 -15.87 10.79 4.23
CA ALA A 82 -16.46 11.39 3.02
C ALA A 82 -15.63 11.20 1.74
N ASN A 83 -14.39 10.71 1.85
CA ASN A 83 -13.53 10.47 0.69
C ASN A 83 -14.16 9.44 -0.24
N LYS A 84 -13.93 9.65 -1.53
CA LYS A 84 -14.28 8.65 -2.54
C LYS A 84 -13.21 7.58 -2.60
N MET A 85 -13.60 6.36 -2.95
CA MET A 85 -12.70 5.26 -3.25
C MET A 85 -12.64 5.01 -4.76
N LEU A 86 -11.54 4.43 -5.23
CA LEU A 86 -11.24 4.19 -6.65
C LEU A 86 -12.41 3.55 -7.43
N GLN A 87 -13.05 2.52 -6.86
CA GLN A 87 -14.19 1.81 -7.46
C GLN A 87 -15.37 2.73 -7.79
N GLU A 88 -15.62 3.75 -6.96
CA GLU A 88 -16.73 4.68 -7.13
C GLU A 88 -16.54 5.59 -8.36
N MET A 89 -15.31 5.66 -8.89
CA MET A 89 -14.99 6.44 -10.08
C MET A 89 -15.37 5.74 -11.39
N PHE A 90 -15.72 4.45 -11.34
CA PHE A 90 -16.10 3.67 -12.51
C PHE A 90 -17.61 3.62 -12.77
N ALA A 91 -18.42 4.08 -11.81
CA ALA A 91 -19.87 4.18 -12.00
C ALA A 91 -20.26 5.34 -12.93
N PRO A 92 -21.31 5.21 -13.77
CA PRO A 92 -22.14 4.01 -14.01
C PRO A 92 -21.66 3.17 -15.20
N ALA A 93 -20.40 3.32 -15.65
CA ALA A 93 -19.95 2.85 -16.96
C ALA A 93 -19.72 1.33 -17.07
N GLY A 94 -19.83 0.59 -15.96
CA GLY A 94 -19.81 -0.87 -15.93
C GLY A 94 -19.72 -1.41 -14.50
N THR A 95 -19.79 -2.72 -14.37
CA THR A 95 -19.84 -3.40 -13.07
C THR A 95 -18.48 -3.40 -12.40
N THR A 96 -18.46 -3.23 -11.09
CA THR A 96 -17.26 -3.30 -10.26
C THR A 96 -17.29 -4.54 -9.36
N ALA A 97 -16.15 -5.20 -9.18
CA ALA A 97 -16.06 -6.40 -8.34
C ALA A 97 -14.86 -6.39 -7.38
N PHE A 98 -15.08 -6.85 -6.15
CA PHE A 98 -14.02 -7.13 -5.20
C PHE A 98 -14.16 -8.55 -4.66
N ILE A 99 -13.12 -9.37 -4.88
CA ILE A 99 -13.05 -10.75 -4.42
C ILE A 99 -11.83 -10.92 -3.52
N ALA A 100 -12.05 -11.44 -2.32
CA ALA A 100 -11.01 -11.81 -1.37
C ALA A 100 -11.45 -13.00 -0.51
N ASN A 101 -10.50 -13.82 -0.07
CA ASN A 101 -10.72 -14.93 0.85
C ASN A 101 -10.57 -14.53 2.32
N THR A 102 -11.06 -13.34 2.70
CA THR A 102 -11.00 -12.83 4.07
C THR A 102 -12.03 -11.72 4.29
N GLN A 103 -12.44 -11.52 5.55
CA GLN A 103 -13.30 -10.41 5.98
C GLN A 103 -12.52 -9.12 6.29
N ALA A 104 -11.18 -9.15 6.26
CA ALA A 104 -10.36 -7.98 6.62
C ALA A 104 -10.71 -6.72 5.80
N TYR A 105 -11.14 -6.90 4.55
CA TYR A 105 -11.32 -5.80 3.61
C TYR A 105 -12.75 -5.25 3.48
N VAL A 106 -13.69 -5.70 4.32
CA VAL A 106 -15.10 -5.29 4.23
C VAL A 106 -15.27 -3.76 4.34
N SER A 107 -14.51 -3.08 5.19
CA SER A 107 -14.60 -1.61 5.28
C SER A 107 -14.18 -0.85 4.02
N VAL A 108 -13.42 -1.47 3.11
CA VAL A 108 -12.99 -0.89 1.82
C VAL A 108 -13.69 -1.53 0.63
N SER A 109 -14.84 -2.16 0.88
CA SER A 109 -15.73 -2.78 -0.12
C SER A 109 -16.88 -1.86 -0.57
N ARG A 110 -17.04 -0.72 0.11
CA ARG A 110 -18.05 0.29 -0.23
C ARG A 110 -17.87 0.74 -1.67
N GLY A 111 -18.97 0.81 -2.44
CA GLY A 111 -18.95 1.29 -3.82
C GLY A 111 -18.65 0.24 -4.88
N PHE A 112 -18.36 -1.01 -4.49
CA PHE A 112 -18.36 -2.14 -5.42
C PHE A 112 -19.78 -2.69 -5.62
N ASP A 113 -20.12 -3.09 -6.85
CA ASP A 113 -21.40 -3.73 -7.18
C ASP A 113 -21.44 -5.19 -6.72
N ILE A 114 -20.30 -5.89 -6.83
CA ILE A 114 -20.13 -7.28 -6.45
C ILE A 114 -19.03 -7.38 -5.40
N ASN A 115 -19.37 -7.86 -4.20
CA ASN A 115 -18.41 -8.10 -3.12
C ASN A 115 -18.47 -9.57 -2.71
N ILE A 116 -17.32 -10.26 -2.78
CA ILE A 116 -17.13 -11.63 -2.31
C ILE A 116 -15.99 -11.61 -1.30
N HIS A 117 -16.35 -11.67 -0.02
CA HIS A 117 -15.42 -11.80 1.10
C HIS A 117 -15.74 -13.13 1.79
N GLU A 118 -15.08 -14.21 1.40
CA GLU A 118 -15.41 -15.55 1.90
C GLU A 118 -14.15 -16.27 2.40
N PRO A 119 -13.90 -16.31 3.73
CA PRO A 119 -12.74 -16.96 4.33
C PRO A 119 -12.55 -18.43 3.97
N ALA A 120 -13.62 -19.13 3.59
CA ALA A 120 -13.53 -20.54 3.19
C ALA A 120 -12.89 -20.74 1.80
N LEU A 121 -12.74 -19.68 0.98
CA LEU A 121 -12.16 -19.80 -0.35
C LEU A 121 -10.64 -19.94 -0.30
N SER A 122 -10.10 -20.83 -1.11
CA SER A 122 -8.70 -20.81 -1.52
C SER A 122 -8.41 -19.64 -2.47
N ASP A 123 -7.13 -19.27 -2.60
CA ASP A 123 -6.68 -18.30 -3.60
C ASP A 123 -7.07 -18.72 -5.02
N GLU A 124 -7.06 -20.03 -5.31
CA GLU A 124 -7.48 -20.55 -6.62
C GLU A 124 -8.98 -20.32 -6.87
N GLU A 125 -9.83 -20.53 -5.86
CA GLU A 125 -11.26 -20.26 -5.98
C GLU A 125 -11.56 -18.77 -6.11
N VAL A 126 -10.78 -17.90 -5.46
CA VAL A 126 -10.85 -16.44 -5.67
C VAL A 126 -10.58 -16.09 -7.14
N VAL A 127 -9.53 -16.66 -7.74
CA VAL A 127 -9.22 -16.43 -9.17
C VAL A 127 -10.28 -17.05 -10.08
N ASN A 128 -10.75 -18.27 -9.81
CA ASN A 128 -11.79 -18.92 -10.61
C ASN A 128 -13.09 -18.12 -10.64
N ARG A 129 -13.58 -17.66 -9.47
CA ARG A 129 -14.77 -16.81 -9.39
C ARG A 129 -14.58 -15.47 -10.10
N SER A 130 -13.38 -14.90 -10.03
CA SER A 130 -13.06 -13.66 -10.76
C SER A 130 -13.13 -13.86 -12.27
N MET A 131 -12.63 -15.00 -12.78
CA MET A 131 -12.74 -15.36 -14.20
C MET A 131 -14.20 -15.59 -14.62
N GLU A 132 -15.01 -16.27 -13.81
CA GLU A 132 -16.44 -16.46 -14.07
C GLU A 132 -17.18 -15.13 -14.18
N LEU A 133 -16.92 -14.19 -13.25
CA LEU A 133 -17.50 -12.85 -13.30
C LEU A 133 -17.08 -12.08 -14.56
N LEU A 134 -15.79 -12.14 -14.92
CA LEU A 134 -15.27 -11.52 -16.14
C LEU A 134 -15.89 -12.09 -17.41
N GLN A 135 -16.36 -13.34 -17.42
CA GLN A 135 -17.08 -13.94 -18.55
C GLN A 135 -18.55 -13.53 -18.60
N GLN A 136 -19.20 -13.39 -17.44
CA GLN A 136 -20.65 -13.19 -17.33
C GLN A 136 -21.08 -11.73 -17.32
N GLN A 137 -20.18 -10.81 -16.94
CA GLN A 137 -20.47 -9.41 -16.72
C GLN A 137 -19.44 -8.52 -17.42
N GLU A 138 -19.87 -7.31 -17.80
CA GLU A 138 -18.96 -6.25 -18.24
C GLU A 138 -18.30 -5.59 -17.03
N ILE A 139 -17.30 -6.29 -16.47
CA ILE A 139 -16.50 -5.78 -15.35
C ILE A 139 -15.57 -4.66 -15.83
N ARG A 140 -15.80 -3.45 -15.32
CA ARG A 140 -15.00 -2.25 -15.63
C ARG A 140 -13.82 -2.09 -14.68
N TYR A 141 -13.98 -2.46 -13.42
CA TYR A 141 -12.94 -2.44 -12.40
C TYR A 141 -13.07 -3.67 -11.48
N SER A 142 -11.97 -4.39 -11.31
CA SER A 142 -11.90 -5.54 -10.40
C SER A 142 -10.73 -5.40 -9.45
N ARG A 143 -10.97 -5.68 -8.17
CA ARG A 143 -9.93 -5.94 -7.18
C ARG A 143 -9.96 -7.43 -6.84
N ILE A 144 -8.85 -8.12 -7.08
CA ILE A 144 -8.68 -9.54 -6.75
C ILE A 144 -7.59 -9.61 -5.71
N HIS A 145 -7.87 -10.13 -4.52
CA HIS A 145 -6.91 -10.14 -3.40
C HIS A 145 -6.70 -11.57 -2.88
N LEU A 146 -5.48 -12.06 -3.00
CA LEU A 146 -5.04 -13.37 -2.52
C LEU A 146 -4.37 -13.25 -1.15
N GLN A 147 -4.93 -13.89 -0.12
CA GLN A 147 -4.48 -13.73 1.28
C GLN A 147 -3.39 -14.73 1.69
N THR A 148 -3.26 -15.86 0.99
CA THR A 148 -2.41 -16.97 1.47
C THR A 148 -0.96 -16.54 1.73
N PRO A 149 -0.28 -15.77 0.87
CA PRO A 149 1.11 -15.40 1.11
C PRO A 149 1.33 -14.57 2.38
N GLY A 150 0.47 -13.59 2.68
CA GLY A 150 0.55 -12.81 3.92
C GLY A 150 0.27 -13.64 5.16
N ASN A 151 -0.67 -14.59 5.08
CA ASN A 151 -0.91 -15.57 6.15
C ASN A 151 0.31 -16.46 6.40
N GLU A 152 0.94 -17.01 5.36
CA GLU A 152 2.15 -17.83 5.52
C GLU A 152 3.33 -17.01 6.05
N GLY A 153 3.47 -15.75 5.62
CA GLY A 153 4.42 -14.81 6.19
C GLY A 153 4.18 -14.57 7.68
N ARG A 154 2.92 -14.46 8.12
CA ARG A 154 2.53 -14.38 9.53
C ARG A 154 2.89 -15.64 10.29
N TYR A 155 2.47 -16.81 9.81
CA TYR A 155 2.71 -18.08 10.48
C TYR A 155 4.21 -18.34 10.63
N LEU A 156 5.00 -18.04 9.60
CA LEU A 156 6.45 -18.13 9.63
C LEU A 156 7.07 -17.33 10.78
N SER A 157 6.57 -16.12 11.06
CA SER A 157 7.10 -15.27 12.13
C SER A 157 6.97 -15.89 13.54
N ALA A 158 6.10 -16.89 13.71
CA ALA A 158 5.86 -17.61 14.96
C ALA A 158 6.50 -19.00 15.01
N THR A 159 7.30 -19.36 14.01
CA THR A 159 7.98 -20.67 13.93
C THR A 159 9.11 -20.80 14.95
N SER A 160 9.60 -22.03 15.16
CA SER A 160 10.68 -22.34 16.09
C SER A 160 12.04 -22.47 15.39
N PRO A 161 13.17 -22.29 16.13
CA PRO A 161 14.53 -22.29 15.56
C PRO A 161 14.98 -23.57 14.84
N ASP A 162 14.31 -24.69 15.04
CA ASP A 162 14.57 -25.97 14.36
C ASP A 162 14.06 -25.98 12.90
N GLN A 163 13.19 -25.04 12.53
CA GLN A 163 12.73 -24.91 11.15
C GLN A 163 13.78 -24.18 10.29
N PRO A 164 14.08 -24.68 9.07
CA PRO A 164 15.08 -24.06 8.18
C PRO A 164 14.73 -22.63 7.72
N TYR A 165 13.47 -22.22 7.88
CA TYR A 165 12.94 -20.90 7.57
C TYR A 165 12.63 -20.05 8.81
N TYR A 166 13.12 -20.43 9.99
CA TYR A 166 12.98 -19.62 11.22
C TYR A 166 13.56 -18.23 11.01
N ARG A 167 12.70 -17.20 11.13
CA ARG A 167 13.06 -15.80 10.86
C ARG A 167 13.81 -15.65 9.53
N ASN A 168 13.34 -16.34 8.49
CA ASN A 168 13.86 -16.19 7.15
C ASN A 168 12.81 -16.66 6.16
N ILE A 169 12.03 -15.74 5.60
CA ILE A 169 11.00 -16.07 4.59
C ILE A 169 11.57 -16.72 3.34
N TRP A 170 12.90 -16.64 3.11
CA TRP A 170 13.60 -17.25 1.98
C TRP A 170 14.20 -18.62 2.30
N GLY A 171 14.04 -19.11 3.54
CA GLY A 171 14.62 -20.38 3.98
C GLY A 171 14.11 -21.56 3.15
N GLU A 172 14.89 -22.65 3.13
CA GLU A 172 14.53 -23.89 2.45
C GLU A 172 13.18 -24.40 2.94
N GLY A 173 12.27 -24.73 2.03
CA GLY A 173 10.92 -25.21 2.38
C GLY A 173 10.00 -24.14 2.99
N SER A 174 10.34 -22.85 2.88
CA SER A 174 9.51 -21.75 3.37
C SER A 174 8.09 -21.79 2.77
N PRO A 175 7.03 -21.83 3.60
CA PRO A 175 5.67 -21.81 3.11
C PRO A 175 5.31 -20.48 2.44
N TYR A 176 5.95 -19.37 2.84
CA TYR A 176 5.81 -18.07 2.18
C TYR A 176 6.25 -18.14 0.72
N VAL A 177 7.40 -18.76 0.43
CA VAL A 177 7.90 -18.92 -0.94
C VAL A 177 6.89 -19.71 -1.78
N THR A 178 6.41 -20.84 -1.24
CA THR A 178 5.44 -21.68 -1.94
C THR A 178 4.14 -20.93 -2.23
N ALA A 179 3.65 -20.14 -1.28
CA ALA A 179 2.44 -19.34 -1.45
C ALA A 179 2.61 -18.23 -2.51
N VAL A 180 3.74 -17.51 -2.51
CA VAL A 180 3.99 -16.47 -3.53
C VAL A 180 4.14 -17.08 -4.93
N GLU A 181 4.86 -18.20 -5.07
CA GLU A 181 5.00 -18.88 -6.36
C GLU A 181 3.66 -19.46 -6.85
N GLN A 182 2.80 -19.91 -5.94
CA GLN A 182 1.44 -20.32 -6.29
C GLN A 182 0.58 -19.12 -6.74
N ALA A 183 0.68 -17.97 -6.07
CA ALA A 183 -0.01 -16.76 -6.47
C ALA A 183 0.41 -16.29 -7.88
N ASP A 184 1.71 -16.40 -8.22
CA ASP A 184 2.22 -16.12 -9.58
C ASP A 184 1.61 -17.06 -10.64
N ARG A 185 1.46 -18.36 -10.33
CA ARG A 185 0.77 -19.31 -11.22
C ARG A 185 -0.70 -18.95 -11.44
N LEU A 186 -1.40 -18.55 -10.37
CA LEU A 186 -2.80 -18.14 -10.43
C LEU A 186 -2.99 -16.84 -11.22
N LEU A 187 -2.06 -15.90 -11.10
CA LEU A 187 -1.98 -14.73 -11.97
C LEU A 187 -1.87 -15.12 -13.45
N GLY A 188 -1.03 -16.12 -13.76
CA GLY A 188 -0.93 -16.70 -15.11
C GLY A 188 -2.26 -17.24 -15.62
N LYS A 189 -2.98 -18.00 -14.78
CA LYS A 189 -4.31 -18.55 -15.10
C LYS A 189 -5.32 -17.45 -15.47
N LEU A 190 -5.33 -16.35 -14.71
CA LEU A 190 -6.18 -15.19 -15.01
C LEU A 190 -5.82 -14.55 -16.36
N ILE A 191 -4.52 -14.35 -16.63
CA ILE A 191 -4.04 -13.76 -17.88
C ILE A 191 -4.41 -14.64 -19.09
N ASP A 192 -4.26 -15.95 -18.96
CA ASP A 192 -4.60 -16.90 -20.03
C ASP A 192 -6.09 -16.86 -20.35
N GLU A 193 -6.96 -16.76 -19.34
CA GLU A 193 -8.40 -16.61 -19.56
C GLU A 193 -8.74 -15.26 -20.22
N LEU A 194 -8.08 -14.16 -19.84
CA LEU A 194 -8.24 -12.87 -20.52
C LEU A 194 -7.82 -12.94 -21.99
N LYS A 195 -6.73 -13.66 -22.32
CA LYS A 195 -6.27 -13.86 -23.70
C LYS A 195 -7.27 -14.71 -24.48
N LYS A 196 -7.70 -15.83 -23.91
CA LYS A 196 -8.69 -16.75 -24.50
C LYS A 196 -10.02 -16.08 -24.79
N THR A 197 -10.45 -15.14 -23.95
CA THR A 197 -11.70 -14.38 -24.11
C THR A 197 -11.52 -13.08 -24.91
N GLY A 198 -10.32 -12.80 -25.43
CA GLY A 198 -10.03 -11.60 -26.21
C GLY A 198 -10.02 -10.29 -25.41
N LYS A 199 -10.01 -10.36 -24.07
CA LYS A 199 -10.06 -9.21 -23.16
C LYS A 199 -8.67 -8.70 -22.76
N TRP A 200 -7.60 -9.45 -23.01
CA TRP A 200 -6.24 -9.09 -22.59
C TRP A 200 -5.77 -7.74 -23.14
N GLU A 201 -5.85 -7.53 -24.46
CA GLU A 201 -5.30 -6.34 -25.12
C GLU A 201 -5.99 -5.03 -24.70
N SER A 202 -7.23 -5.07 -24.20
CA SER A 202 -7.95 -3.89 -23.71
C SER A 202 -7.98 -3.77 -22.19
N THR A 203 -7.24 -4.63 -21.46
CA THR A 203 -7.18 -4.61 -19.99
C THR A 203 -5.95 -3.86 -19.49
N LEU A 204 -6.16 -2.98 -18.50
CA LEU A 204 -5.10 -2.51 -17.62
C LEU A 204 -4.99 -3.47 -16.43
N LEU A 205 -3.93 -4.28 -16.42
CA LEU A 205 -3.57 -5.11 -15.28
C LEU A 205 -2.57 -4.35 -14.40
N VAL A 206 -2.86 -4.32 -13.11
CA VAL A 206 -1.99 -3.81 -12.06
C VAL A 206 -1.73 -4.93 -11.07
N VAL A 207 -0.47 -5.32 -10.88
CA VAL A 207 -0.10 -6.37 -9.92
C VAL A 207 0.76 -5.77 -8.83
N THR A 208 0.34 -5.92 -7.57
CA THR A 208 1.05 -5.38 -6.41
C THR A 208 0.62 -6.06 -5.11
N SER A 209 0.83 -5.41 -3.96
CA SER A 209 0.37 -5.82 -2.65
C SER A 209 -0.03 -4.58 -1.83
N ASP A 210 -0.89 -4.78 -0.84
CA ASP A 210 -1.34 -3.73 0.08
C ASP A 210 -0.34 -3.48 1.21
N HIS A 211 0.49 -4.47 1.56
CA HIS A 211 1.61 -4.30 2.47
C HIS A 211 2.88 -5.06 2.05
N GLY A 212 4.04 -4.60 2.52
CA GLY A 212 5.29 -5.34 2.37
C GLY A 212 5.40 -6.51 3.33
N GLN A 213 6.56 -7.14 3.40
CA GLN A 213 6.78 -8.34 4.20
C GLN A 213 8.22 -8.32 4.72
N SER A 214 8.41 -8.43 6.04
CA SER A 214 9.75 -8.53 6.62
C SER A 214 10.40 -9.84 6.22
N GLU A 215 11.72 -9.82 6.00
CA GLU A 215 12.51 -11.05 5.80
C GLU A 215 12.38 -12.02 6.99
N GLN A 216 11.98 -11.53 8.17
CA GLN A 216 11.76 -12.34 9.37
C GLN A 216 10.34 -12.93 9.49
N GLY A 217 9.45 -12.62 8.54
CA GLY A 217 8.03 -12.94 8.65
C GLY A 217 7.21 -11.75 9.17
N TRP A 218 5.89 -11.81 8.94
CA TRP A 218 4.94 -10.73 9.21
C TRP A 218 5.30 -9.36 8.58
N HIS A 219 4.64 -8.29 9.04
CA HIS A 219 4.87 -6.92 8.59
C HIS A 219 5.06 -5.95 9.79
N PRO A 220 6.13 -6.07 10.59
CA PRO A 220 6.36 -5.21 11.75
C PRO A 220 6.45 -3.72 11.38
N MET A 221 5.85 -2.86 12.19
CA MET A 221 5.76 -1.41 11.92
C MET A 221 7.12 -0.72 11.66
N ILE A 222 8.19 -1.16 12.32
CA ILE A 222 9.52 -0.52 12.24
C ILE A 222 10.33 -1.03 11.03
N ASP A 223 9.99 -2.20 10.50
CA ASP A 223 10.77 -2.87 9.48
C ASP A 223 10.55 -2.21 8.09
N GLU A 224 11.63 -1.81 7.43
CA GLU A 224 11.54 -1.11 6.14
C GLU A 224 10.94 -1.99 5.04
N ASP A 225 11.21 -3.31 5.05
CA ASP A 225 10.69 -4.24 4.06
C ASP A 225 9.16 -4.44 4.19
N SER A 226 8.57 -4.01 5.32
CA SER A 226 7.11 -4.05 5.55
C SER A 226 6.34 -2.91 4.89
N VAL A 227 7.03 -1.85 4.43
CA VAL A 227 6.40 -0.66 3.81
C VAL A 227 6.71 -0.54 2.32
N MET A 228 7.25 -1.59 1.70
CA MET A 228 7.63 -1.60 0.29
C MET A 228 7.13 -2.85 -0.42
N THR A 229 6.51 -2.65 -1.59
CA THR A 229 6.05 -3.75 -2.46
C THR A 229 6.54 -3.52 -3.89
N PRO A 230 6.63 -4.58 -4.71
CA PRO A 230 6.79 -4.41 -6.13
C PRO A 230 5.43 -4.05 -6.75
N LEU A 231 5.46 -3.32 -7.87
CA LEU A 231 4.25 -2.93 -8.59
C LEU A 231 4.52 -2.98 -10.09
N VAL A 232 3.61 -3.53 -10.87
CA VAL A 232 3.72 -3.50 -12.33
C VAL A 232 2.39 -3.08 -12.95
N PHE A 233 2.46 -2.14 -13.90
CA PHE A 233 1.36 -1.78 -14.79
C PHE A 233 1.58 -2.43 -16.15
N VAL A 234 0.55 -3.09 -16.69
CA VAL A 234 0.53 -3.65 -18.04
C VAL A 234 -0.80 -3.33 -18.70
N GLY A 235 -0.78 -2.84 -19.93
CA GLY A 235 -2.02 -2.59 -20.67
C GLY A 235 -1.86 -1.54 -21.77
N PRO A 236 -2.97 -1.11 -22.37
CA PRO A 236 -2.97 -0.05 -23.39
C PRO A 236 -2.24 1.21 -22.91
N THR A 237 -1.44 1.81 -23.79
CA THR A 237 -0.65 3.05 -23.56
C THR A 237 0.44 2.98 -22.48
N VAL A 238 0.53 1.90 -21.69
CA VAL A 238 1.62 1.69 -20.73
C VAL A 238 2.93 1.41 -21.46
N ALA A 239 4.04 1.98 -20.98
CA ALA A 239 5.35 1.70 -21.55
C ALA A 239 5.74 0.24 -21.33
N LYS A 240 6.48 -0.35 -22.27
CA LYS A 240 7.05 -1.71 -22.14
C LYS A 240 8.52 -1.62 -21.75
N ASN A 241 9.03 -2.66 -21.06
CA ASN A 241 10.40 -2.73 -20.59
C ASN A 241 10.86 -1.47 -19.82
N ARG A 242 9.94 -0.85 -19.07
CA ARG A 242 10.25 0.36 -18.30
C ARG A 242 10.38 0.02 -16.83
N VAL A 243 11.39 0.61 -16.19
CA VAL A 243 11.60 0.51 -14.75
C VAL A 243 11.58 1.90 -14.14
N LEU A 244 10.76 2.10 -13.11
CA LEU A 244 10.78 3.26 -12.25
C LEU A 244 11.28 2.83 -10.86
N PRO A 245 12.25 3.54 -10.26
CA PRO A 245 12.85 3.11 -9.00
C PRO A 245 11.97 3.38 -7.77
N TYR A 246 10.90 4.15 -7.90
CA TYR A 246 10.12 4.66 -6.78
C TYR A 246 8.67 5.00 -7.18
N PHE A 247 7.75 4.80 -6.26
CA PHE A 247 6.33 5.17 -6.36
C PHE A 247 5.75 5.31 -4.95
N GLU A 248 4.72 6.14 -4.75
CA GLU A 248 3.96 6.19 -3.49
C GLU A 248 2.59 5.55 -3.70
N HIS A 249 2.14 4.70 -2.77
CA HIS A 249 0.86 3.99 -2.95
C HIS A 249 -0.36 4.92 -3.08
N THR A 250 -0.27 6.17 -2.61
CA THR A 250 -1.26 7.24 -2.86
C THR A 250 -1.42 7.57 -4.34
N ASP A 251 -0.39 7.35 -5.15
CA ASP A 251 -0.41 7.61 -6.59
C ASP A 251 -1.14 6.52 -7.38
N LEU A 252 -1.44 5.37 -6.77
CA LEU A 252 -2.03 4.23 -7.49
C LEU A 252 -3.39 4.59 -8.10
N SER A 253 -4.28 5.12 -7.27
CA SER A 253 -5.62 5.54 -7.70
C SER A 253 -5.62 6.67 -8.74
N PRO A 254 -4.90 7.80 -8.55
CA PRO A 254 -4.80 8.84 -9.58
C PRO A 254 -4.08 8.36 -10.85
N THR A 255 -3.15 7.40 -10.76
CA THR A 255 -2.51 6.81 -11.95
C THR A 255 -3.47 5.91 -12.73
N ILE A 256 -4.21 5.03 -12.06
CA ILE A 256 -5.24 4.19 -12.69
C ILE A 256 -6.31 5.06 -13.36
N THR A 257 -6.84 6.05 -12.64
CA THR A 257 -7.86 6.95 -13.19
C THR A 257 -7.32 7.80 -14.35
N GLY A 258 -6.06 8.24 -14.27
CA GLY A 258 -5.36 8.93 -15.36
C GLY A 258 -5.23 8.08 -16.63
N LEU A 259 -4.84 6.81 -16.51
CA LEU A 259 -4.78 5.85 -17.62
C LEU A 259 -6.17 5.56 -18.22
N MET A 260 -7.20 5.54 -17.39
CA MET A 260 -8.60 5.42 -17.82
C MET A 260 -9.17 6.74 -18.37
N GLY A 261 -8.47 7.86 -18.19
CA GLY A 261 -8.94 9.20 -18.54
C GLY A 261 -10.20 9.63 -17.81
N ILE A 262 -10.36 9.22 -16.55
CA ILE A 262 -11.42 9.63 -15.61
C ILE A 262 -10.81 10.47 -14.48
N LYS A 263 -11.66 11.11 -13.67
CA LYS A 263 -11.18 11.94 -12.55
C LYS A 263 -10.64 11.07 -11.40
N PRO A 264 -9.60 11.50 -10.69
CA PRO A 264 -9.16 10.81 -9.47
C PRO A 264 -10.23 10.92 -8.37
N PRO A 265 -10.25 9.96 -7.42
CA PRO A 265 -11.23 9.95 -6.33
C PRO A 265 -11.14 11.20 -5.44
N ASN A 266 -9.93 11.60 -5.08
CA ASN A 266 -9.66 12.75 -4.21
C ASN A 266 -8.52 13.62 -4.79
N THR A 267 -8.51 14.92 -4.46
CA THR A 267 -7.55 15.91 -4.99
C THR A 267 -7.05 16.91 -3.93
N GLY A 268 -7.30 16.62 -2.65
CA GLY A 268 -6.86 17.46 -1.53
C GLY A 268 -5.34 17.42 -1.31
N GLY A 269 -4.85 18.17 -0.32
CA GLY A 269 -3.40 18.29 -0.08
C GLY A 269 -2.68 17.03 0.41
N GLY A 270 -3.42 15.96 0.72
CA GLY A 270 -2.88 14.62 1.01
C GLY A 270 -2.93 13.65 -0.16
N ALA A 271 -3.49 14.05 -1.30
CA ALA A 271 -3.71 13.19 -2.45
C ALA A 271 -2.41 12.93 -3.24
N GLY A 272 -2.29 11.72 -3.78
CA GLY A 272 -1.24 11.37 -4.74
C GLY A 272 -1.47 12.01 -6.11
N VAL A 273 -0.58 11.70 -7.04
CA VAL A 273 -0.59 12.25 -8.40
C VAL A 273 -0.64 11.16 -9.46
N PHE A 274 -1.08 11.51 -10.65
CA PHE A 274 -0.91 10.65 -11.81
C PHE A 274 0.57 10.64 -12.23
N VAL A 275 1.25 9.52 -12.01
CA VAL A 275 2.62 9.28 -12.49
C VAL A 275 2.59 9.00 -14.00
N LYS A 276 2.80 10.06 -14.78
CA LYS A 276 2.69 10.03 -16.25
C LYS A 276 3.77 9.18 -16.90
N GLU A 277 4.89 8.97 -16.21
CA GLU A 277 6.03 8.16 -16.63
C GLU A 277 5.69 6.66 -16.73
N VAL A 278 4.49 6.25 -16.31
CA VAL A 278 3.91 4.93 -16.64
C VAL A 278 3.52 4.85 -18.13
N LEU A 279 3.17 5.97 -18.78
CA LEU A 279 2.76 6.00 -20.19
C LEU A 279 3.96 5.88 -21.14
N SER A 280 3.81 5.11 -22.22
CA SER A 280 4.80 5.01 -23.30
C SER A 280 5.12 6.36 -23.96
N ALA A 281 4.14 7.27 -24.01
CA ALA A 281 4.27 8.60 -24.59
C ALA A 281 5.03 9.60 -23.71
N THR A 282 5.28 9.28 -22.44
CA THR A 282 6.02 10.13 -21.51
C THR A 282 7.45 9.63 -21.40
N ASP A 283 8.41 10.55 -21.49
CA ASP A 283 9.80 10.25 -21.17
C ASP A 283 9.98 10.05 -19.67
N ALA A 284 10.74 9.02 -19.30
CA ALA A 284 11.05 8.70 -17.90
C ALA A 284 12.51 9.03 -17.56
N ALA A 285 13.28 9.59 -18.50
CA ALA A 285 14.65 10.01 -18.24
C ALA A 285 14.68 11.08 -17.13
N GLY A 286 15.48 10.83 -16.10
CA GLY A 286 15.58 11.74 -14.96
C GLY A 286 14.34 11.76 -14.06
N PHE A 287 13.53 10.70 -14.06
CA PHE A 287 12.37 10.58 -13.17
C PHE A 287 12.71 10.90 -11.71
N THR A 288 12.03 11.90 -11.17
CA THR A 288 12.07 12.27 -9.75
C THR A 288 10.65 12.35 -9.22
N HIS A 289 10.44 11.81 -8.04
CA HIS A 289 9.15 11.82 -7.39
C HIS A 289 9.31 12.19 -5.90
N PRO A 290 8.39 12.99 -5.32
CA PRO A 290 8.42 13.27 -3.89
C PRO A 290 8.44 11.99 -3.05
N ARG A 291 9.02 12.05 -1.85
CA ARG A 291 9.20 10.90 -0.96
C ARG A 291 8.48 11.13 0.36
N TYR A 292 7.23 11.58 0.28
CA TYR A 292 6.44 11.97 1.44
C TYR A 292 6.19 10.80 2.38
N ILE A 293 5.70 9.68 1.87
CA ILE A 293 5.39 8.47 2.64
C ILE A 293 6.66 7.87 3.25
N GLN A 294 7.75 7.82 2.47
CA GLN A 294 9.03 7.37 3.00
C GLN A 294 9.51 8.27 4.15
N THR A 295 9.39 9.59 3.99
CA THR A 295 9.72 10.56 5.06
C THR A 295 8.82 10.38 6.28
N LEU A 296 7.51 10.23 6.09
CA LEU A 296 6.55 10.06 7.16
C LEU A 296 6.77 8.77 7.95
N ASN A 297 7.02 7.64 7.29
CA ASN A 297 7.36 6.39 7.97
C ASN A 297 8.62 6.55 8.84
N ARG A 298 9.64 7.27 8.36
CA ARG A 298 10.85 7.59 9.16
C ARG A 298 10.51 8.48 10.36
N GLN A 299 9.66 9.49 10.18
CA GLN A 299 9.22 10.37 11.26
C GLN A 299 8.42 9.63 12.32
N LEU A 300 7.48 8.77 11.92
CA LEU A 300 6.69 7.92 12.82
C LEU A 300 7.59 6.99 13.64
N ASN A 301 8.57 6.35 13.01
CA ASN A 301 9.55 5.51 13.72
C ASN A 301 10.43 6.32 14.68
N ALA A 302 10.91 7.49 14.26
CA ALA A 302 11.68 8.39 15.12
C ALA A 302 10.87 8.88 16.32
N TYR A 303 9.60 9.23 16.12
CA TYR A 303 8.69 9.65 17.18
C TYR A 303 8.52 8.55 18.21
N ASN A 304 8.22 7.32 17.78
CA ASN A 304 8.07 6.17 18.68
C ASN A 304 9.33 5.92 19.52
N ALA A 305 10.52 5.98 18.90
CA ALA A 305 11.79 5.78 19.60
C ALA A 305 12.08 6.92 20.61
N LEU A 306 11.89 8.17 20.20
CA LEU A 306 12.13 9.33 21.07
C LEU A 306 11.13 9.38 22.23
N ARG A 307 9.84 9.13 21.96
CA ARG A 307 8.79 9.07 22.97
C ARG A 307 9.10 8.00 24.02
N ALA A 308 9.53 6.81 23.60
CA ALA A 308 9.94 5.75 24.53
C ALA A 308 11.12 6.18 25.42
N ARG A 309 12.15 6.83 24.84
CA ARG A 309 13.30 7.34 25.61
C ARG A 309 12.92 8.42 26.61
N ILE A 310 12.07 9.38 26.21
CA ILE A 310 11.57 10.43 27.10
C ILE A 310 10.75 9.83 28.24
N MET A 311 9.91 8.83 27.95
CA MET A 311 9.10 8.16 28.97
C MET A 311 9.96 7.46 30.02
N ILE A 312 11.03 6.76 29.60
CA ILE A 312 12.00 6.14 30.51
C ILE A 312 12.77 7.20 31.32
N ALA A 313 13.12 8.34 30.71
CA ALA A 313 13.75 9.45 31.43
C ALA A 313 12.83 10.03 32.52
N GLY A 314 11.51 10.01 32.29
CA GLY A 314 10.48 10.43 33.24
C GLY A 314 10.52 9.69 34.58
N GLU A 315 11.08 8.48 34.65
CA GLU A 315 11.28 7.75 35.91
C GLU A 315 12.28 8.44 36.85
N LYS A 316 13.23 9.19 36.28
CA LYS A 316 14.30 9.87 37.02
C LYS A 316 14.02 11.35 37.23
N ASP A 317 13.32 11.99 36.29
CA ASP A 317 12.98 13.40 36.34
C ASP A 317 11.58 13.66 35.77
N VAL A 318 10.69 14.16 36.65
CA VAL A 318 9.27 14.44 36.35
C VAL A 318 9.07 15.47 35.24
N TYR A 319 10.08 16.29 34.94
CA TYR A 319 10.07 17.19 33.79
C TYR A 319 9.78 16.42 32.48
N PHE A 320 10.44 15.28 32.27
CA PHE A 320 10.25 14.47 31.06
C PHE A 320 8.89 13.77 31.01
N SER A 321 8.31 13.47 32.18
CA SER A 321 6.92 12.99 32.26
C SER A 321 5.94 14.06 31.77
N SER A 322 6.20 15.33 32.07
CA SER A 322 5.38 16.46 31.61
C SER A 322 5.63 16.81 30.14
N LEU A 323 6.87 16.65 29.66
CA LEU A 323 7.27 16.97 28.28
C LEU A 323 6.42 16.24 27.23
N ILE A 324 6.15 14.95 27.42
CA ILE A 324 5.29 14.19 26.50
C ILE A 324 3.90 14.81 26.42
N SER A 325 3.29 15.10 27.58
CA SER A 325 1.97 15.73 27.63
C SER A 325 1.95 17.09 26.94
N TYR A 326 3.02 17.87 27.07
CA TYR A 326 3.09 19.19 26.45
C TYR A 326 3.21 19.14 24.91
N LEU A 327 3.99 18.18 24.38
CA LEU A 327 4.18 17.99 22.94
C LEU A 327 2.93 17.36 22.27
N GLU A 328 2.19 16.52 22.99
CA GLU A 328 0.98 15.87 22.46
C GLU A 328 -0.26 16.78 22.50
N ASN A 329 -0.37 17.66 23.50
CA ASN A 329 -1.57 18.48 23.74
C ASN A 329 -1.52 19.91 23.16
N GLU A 330 -0.66 20.18 22.17
CA GLU A 330 -0.60 21.51 21.51
C GLU A 330 -0.27 22.66 22.51
N LEU A 331 0.40 22.34 23.63
CA LEU A 331 0.73 23.32 24.69
C LEU A 331 2.08 24.00 24.44
N LEU A 332 3.00 23.32 23.75
CA LEU A 332 4.32 23.85 23.36
C LEU A 332 4.45 24.11 21.87
N THR A 333 3.57 23.55 21.05
CA THR A 333 3.57 23.71 19.60
C THR A 333 2.18 24.11 19.10
N PRO A 334 2.08 24.94 18.05
CA PRO A 334 0.78 25.34 17.49
C PRO A 334 -0.04 24.18 16.91
N GLU A 335 0.65 23.09 16.57
CA GLU A 335 0.09 21.87 16.01
C GLU A 335 0.75 20.65 16.69
N PRO A 336 0.06 19.51 16.76
CA PRO A 336 0.60 18.30 17.39
C PRO A 336 1.50 17.52 16.43
N PHE A 337 2.18 16.50 16.95
CA PHE A 337 2.78 15.49 16.07
C PHE A 337 1.66 14.67 15.44
N TYR A 338 1.64 14.60 14.11
CA TYR A 338 0.67 13.84 13.35
C TYR A 338 1.01 12.34 13.41
N HIS A 339 0.72 11.73 14.56
CA HIS A 339 0.92 10.32 14.83
C HIS A 339 -0.15 9.44 14.14
N HIS A 340 0.11 8.13 14.03
CA HIS A 340 -0.88 7.20 13.48
C HIS A 340 -2.14 7.04 14.35
N ASP A 341 -2.09 7.40 15.64
CA ASP A 341 -3.27 7.36 16.52
C ASP A 341 -4.24 8.51 16.27
N ARG A 342 -3.76 9.57 15.59
CA ARG A 342 -4.53 10.76 15.21
C ARG A 342 -4.71 10.83 13.71
N PHE A 343 -4.83 9.68 13.05
CA PHE A 343 -4.78 9.57 11.59
C PHE A 343 -5.83 10.43 10.88
N LEU A 344 -7.03 10.56 11.45
CA LEU A 344 -8.10 11.41 10.92
C LEU A 344 -7.79 12.91 11.04
N GLU A 345 -6.90 13.31 11.95
CA GLU A 345 -6.52 14.70 12.13
C GLU A 345 -5.47 15.17 11.14
N TRP A 346 -4.87 14.27 10.35
CA TRP A 346 -3.81 14.63 9.38
C TRP A 346 -4.28 15.67 8.37
N GLU A 347 -5.58 15.74 8.07
CA GLU A 347 -6.15 16.76 7.20
C GLU A 347 -6.01 18.19 7.76
N ARG A 348 -5.87 18.36 9.08
CA ARG A 348 -5.65 19.67 9.73
C ARG A 348 -4.37 20.34 9.25
N ALA A 349 -3.38 19.56 8.80
CA ALA A 349 -2.15 20.08 8.24
C ALA A 349 -2.34 20.77 6.88
N GLY A 350 -3.48 20.55 6.21
CA GLY A 350 -3.81 21.13 4.91
C GLY A 350 -3.09 20.48 3.72
N ASN A 351 -1.81 20.12 3.85
CA ASN A 351 -1.06 19.34 2.86
C ASN A 351 0.07 18.51 3.48
N THR A 352 0.52 17.48 2.76
CA THR A 352 1.53 16.54 3.26
C THR A 352 2.89 17.21 3.54
N GLN A 353 3.28 18.23 2.78
CA GLN A 353 4.54 18.94 2.98
C GLN A 353 4.55 19.71 4.31
N HIS A 354 3.44 20.37 4.64
CA HIS A 354 3.27 21.05 5.93
C HIS A 354 3.22 20.05 7.09
N LEU A 355 2.51 18.93 6.92
CA LEU A 355 2.47 17.84 7.90
C LEU A 355 3.89 17.35 8.25
N ILE A 356 4.71 17.05 7.22
CA ILE A 356 6.11 16.65 7.38
C ILE A 356 6.90 17.71 8.15
N LYS A 357 6.75 18.99 7.78
CA LYS A 357 7.45 20.09 8.43
C LYS A 357 7.11 20.21 9.93
N VAL A 358 5.83 20.11 10.29
CA VAL A 358 5.38 20.15 11.70
C VAL A 358 5.97 18.97 12.48
N ASN A 359 5.91 17.77 11.91
CA ASN A 359 6.50 16.58 12.52
C ASN A 359 8.01 16.73 12.75
N ASP A 360 8.76 17.28 11.79
CA ASP A 360 10.20 17.50 11.94
C ASP A 360 10.52 18.45 13.09
N GLN A 361 9.79 19.56 13.22
CA GLN A 361 9.97 20.52 14.32
C GLN A 361 9.80 19.87 15.70
N ILE A 362 8.79 19.01 15.85
CA ILE A 362 8.55 18.30 17.11
C ILE A 362 9.64 17.26 17.38
N LEU A 363 10.07 16.51 16.35
CA LEU A 363 11.16 15.55 16.50
C LEU A 363 12.49 16.22 16.88
N GLU A 364 12.79 17.39 16.32
CA GLU A 364 13.94 18.21 16.71
C GLU A 364 13.85 18.63 18.18
N GLN A 365 12.70 19.15 18.61
CA GLN A 365 12.50 19.52 20.01
C GLN A 365 12.66 18.32 20.96
N MET A 366 12.11 17.15 20.60
CA MET A 366 12.28 15.91 21.39
C MET A 366 13.76 15.49 21.51
N ARG A 367 14.54 15.64 20.43
CA ARG A 367 15.98 15.33 20.43
C ARG A 367 16.75 16.30 21.33
N ASP A 368 16.47 17.60 21.19
CA ASP A 368 17.15 18.65 21.98
C ASP A 368 16.93 18.46 23.48
N GLU A 369 15.71 18.14 23.90
CA GLU A 369 15.39 17.88 25.32
C GLU A 369 16.13 16.64 25.85
N LEU A 370 16.22 15.56 25.07
CA LEU A 370 17.00 14.38 25.46
C LEU A 370 18.51 14.66 25.50
N THR A 371 19.05 15.46 24.60
CA THR A 371 20.47 15.84 24.63
C THR A 371 20.81 16.68 25.85
N LYS A 372 19.90 17.54 26.34
CA LYS A 372 20.09 18.27 27.60
C LYS A 372 20.26 17.29 28.76
N LEU A 373 19.43 16.25 28.86
CA LEU A 373 19.54 15.21 29.89
C LEU A 373 20.90 14.50 29.89
N GLU A 374 21.41 14.14 28.72
CA GLU A 374 22.69 13.42 28.57
C GLU A 374 23.86 14.27 29.07
N LYS A 375 23.79 15.60 28.91
CA LYS A 375 24.81 16.54 29.39
C LYS A 375 24.75 16.80 30.89
N THR A 376 23.59 16.64 31.53
CA THR A 376 23.44 16.84 32.98
C THR A 376 23.83 15.60 33.79
N ASN A 377 23.85 14.41 33.16
CA ASN A 377 24.14 13.12 33.79
C ASN A 377 25.54 12.55 33.49
N GLY A 378 26.32 13.21 32.63
CA GLY A 378 27.73 12.90 32.36
C GLY A 378 28.64 13.92 33.03
#